data_AF-A0A0B6ZUM8-F1
#
_entry.id   AF-A0A0B6ZUM8-F1
#
_cell.length_a   1.000
_cell.length_b   1.000
_cell.length_c   1.000
_cell.angle_alpha   90.00
_cell.angle_beta   90.00
_cell.angle_gamma   90.00
#
_symmetry.space_group_name_H-M   'P 1'
#
loop_
_entity.id
_entity.type
_entity.pdbx_description
1 polymer ?
#
loop_
_entity_poly.entity_id
_entity_poly.type
_entity_poly.pdbx_seq_one_letter_code
_entity_poly.pdbx_strand_id
1 'polypeptide(L)'
;MQLSRRMAFLQLQTCILVALFTNYGHLEVSAQDICEKFNIGGPCKLLKPQTNDTSNAQTPLVVGNPYCSLACSQGDAELFSDLCHCPSAVTESATTKTLTSTTQVSSTTTISTTTRRPVTCYYSTQRPARLSNVARRMYSSTPVLTECDYPGVVTLFRDNKGQLTPACMAVLMDVDALIINSKNCKAWVQNTDLYVMADSYRSNRATKTISVNRSSLKLLDESGTLKDLYTVKLNGKLRFNAGCTQPVCVPNINIPATDIDLNDCRIIGLGYTTNKLSDPVPPQLNEIKVKVSSSSISKTNLTITRVDKRPAIACLGDDSAPLICPHITSGEWITVGVTISVGYPCETSGLTNTVVTSLLGEAKNKAYYNAILANFKYADPNVFAAAESNI
;
A
#
# COMPACT_ATOMS: atom_id res chain seq x y z
N MET A 1 -10.97 17.44 17.07
CA MET A 1 -10.00 17.57 18.19
C MET A 1 -8.86 16.54 18.15
N GLN A 2 -9.08 15.24 17.89
CA GLN A 2 -7.99 14.24 17.84
C GLN A 2 -7.07 14.34 16.61
N LEU A 3 -7.58 14.76 15.45
CA LEU A 3 -6.78 14.89 14.22
C LEU A 3 -5.77 16.05 14.30
N SER A 4 -6.17 17.17 14.91
CA SER A 4 -5.29 18.33 15.16
C SER A 4 -4.16 17.99 16.15
N ARG A 5 -4.46 17.22 17.21
CA ARG A 5 -3.42 16.74 18.16
C ARG A 5 -2.39 15.81 17.50
N ARG A 6 -2.78 14.97 16.53
CA ARG A 6 -1.86 14.09 15.81
C ARG A 6 -1.00 14.82 14.78
N MET A 7 -1.54 15.85 14.11
CA MET A 7 -0.73 16.70 13.23
C MET A 7 0.28 17.52 14.02
N ALA A 8 -0.12 18.13 15.15
CA ALA A 8 0.78 18.86 16.03
C ALA A 8 1.94 17.98 16.53
N PHE A 9 1.68 16.70 16.85
CA PHE A 9 2.71 15.76 17.28
C PHE A 9 3.70 15.39 16.18
N LEU A 10 3.22 15.17 14.94
CA LEU A 10 4.08 14.89 13.78
C LEU A 10 4.93 16.12 13.40
N GLN A 11 4.36 17.31 13.49
CA GLN A 11 5.06 18.56 13.20
C GLN A 11 6.14 18.84 14.24
N LEU A 12 5.86 18.57 15.52
CA LEU A 12 6.85 18.69 16.59
C LEU A 12 8.02 17.71 16.41
N GLN A 13 7.75 16.45 16.04
CA GLN A 13 8.82 15.48 15.73
C GLN A 13 9.67 15.92 14.54
N THR A 14 9.07 16.54 13.53
CA THR A 14 9.77 17.04 12.33
C THR A 14 10.63 18.25 12.68
N CYS A 15 10.13 19.17 13.52
CA CYS A 15 10.90 20.32 14.00
C CYS A 15 12.10 19.91 14.86
N ILE A 16 11.94 18.90 15.75
CA ILE A 16 13.05 18.36 16.55
C ILE A 16 14.10 17.71 15.64
N LEU A 17 13.68 16.96 14.62
CA LEU A 17 14.62 16.37 13.66
C LEU A 17 15.39 17.46 12.90
N VAL A 18 14.71 18.50 12.40
CA VAL A 18 15.37 19.59 11.67
C VAL A 18 16.35 20.34 12.57
N ALA A 19 15.99 20.64 13.81
CA ALA A 19 16.88 21.29 14.79
C ALA A 19 18.11 20.45 15.13
N LEU A 20 17.99 19.12 15.17
CA LEU A 20 19.13 18.21 15.39
C LEU A 20 20.07 18.10 14.17
N PHE A 21 19.60 18.43 12.96
CA PHE A 21 20.37 18.26 11.72
C PHE A 21 20.89 19.57 11.11
N THR A 22 20.35 20.74 11.47
CA THR A 22 20.84 22.04 10.95
C THR A 22 21.74 22.73 11.96
N ASN A 23 23.04 22.44 11.89
CA ASN A 23 24.07 23.25 12.52
C ASN A 23 24.39 24.44 11.58
N TYR A 24 23.49 25.42 11.53
CA TYR A 24 23.75 26.72 10.90
C TYR A 24 23.64 27.78 11.99
N GLY A 25 24.79 28.37 12.33
CA GLY A 25 24.92 29.35 13.39
C GLY A 25 24.02 30.54 13.16
N HIS A 26 23.02 30.71 14.04
CA HIS A 26 22.59 32.00 14.62
C HIS A 26 21.32 31.90 15.50
N LEU A 27 21.03 30.76 16.14
CA LEU A 27 19.93 30.64 17.12
C LEU A 27 20.34 29.71 18.26
N GLU A 28 20.55 30.26 19.46
CA GLU A 28 20.77 29.50 20.69
C GLU A 28 19.42 29.10 21.30
N VAL A 29 18.81 28.03 20.79
CA VAL A 29 17.82 27.29 21.58
C VAL A 29 18.34 25.88 21.67
N SER A 30 18.73 25.46 22.88
CA SER A 30 19.32 24.14 23.05
C SER A 30 18.24 23.07 22.84
N ALA A 31 18.61 21.96 22.20
CA ALA A 31 17.72 20.80 22.07
C ALA A 31 17.26 20.27 23.45
N GLN A 32 18.00 20.60 24.50
CA GLN A 32 17.72 20.21 25.88
C GLN A 32 16.54 21.00 26.48
N ASP A 33 16.43 22.30 26.21
CA ASP A 33 15.29 23.13 26.67
C ASP A 33 13.96 22.66 26.08
N ILE A 34 13.99 22.16 24.84
CA ILE A 34 12.83 21.56 24.17
C ILE A 34 12.47 20.23 24.82
N CYS A 35 13.47 19.40 25.13
CA CYS A 35 13.28 18.10 25.78
C CYS A 35 12.75 18.21 27.23
N GLU A 36 13.10 19.26 27.98
CA GLU A 36 12.62 19.43 29.36
C GLU A 36 11.13 19.85 29.42
N LYS A 37 10.65 20.62 28.43
CA LYS A 37 9.27 21.10 28.42
C LYS A 37 8.26 20.09 27.89
N PHE A 38 8.66 19.27 26.93
CA PHE A 38 7.80 18.24 26.36
C PHE A 38 8.31 16.89 26.87
N ASN A 39 7.61 16.26 27.80
CA ASN A 39 8.00 14.96 28.37
C ASN A 39 7.82 13.81 27.35
N ILE A 40 8.64 13.82 26.27
CA ILE A 40 8.57 12.86 25.16
C ILE A 40 9.56 11.72 25.42
N GLY A 41 9.04 10.59 25.90
CA GLY A 41 9.86 9.40 26.18
C GLY A 41 10.48 8.79 24.91
N GLY A 42 11.80 8.59 24.94
CA GLY A 42 12.55 7.81 23.94
C GLY A 42 13.80 8.55 23.43
N PRO A 43 13.66 9.63 22.62
CA PRO A 43 14.80 10.31 22.01
C PRO A 43 15.59 11.17 23.00
N CYS A 44 14.94 11.81 23.97
CA CYS A 44 15.59 12.70 24.94
C CYS A 44 16.41 11.96 26.01
N LYS A 45 16.28 10.63 26.13
CA LYS A 45 17.07 9.82 27.09
C LYS A 45 18.57 9.73 26.76
N LEU A 46 18.96 10.12 25.55
CA LEU A 46 20.36 10.05 25.10
C LEU A 46 21.15 11.34 25.38
N LEU A 47 20.48 12.41 25.79
CA LEU A 47 21.12 13.66 26.20
C LEU A 47 21.37 13.59 27.72
N LYS A 48 22.59 13.28 28.13
CA LYS A 48 22.98 13.35 29.55
C LYS A 48 23.26 14.81 29.93
N PRO A 49 22.82 15.28 31.11
CA PRO A 49 23.06 16.65 31.52
C PRO A 49 24.55 16.85 31.82
N GLN A 50 25.17 17.82 31.16
CA GLN A 50 26.30 18.53 31.77
C GLN A 50 25.71 19.54 32.74
N THR A 51 25.93 19.31 34.02
CA THR A 51 25.62 20.27 35.07
C THR A 51 26.56 21.45 34.94
N ASN A 52 26.03 22.62 34.56
CA ASN A 52 26.28 23.90 35.23
C ASN A 52 25.37 25.00 34.63
N ASP A 53 24.90 25.87 35.52
CA ASP A 53 24.33 27.22 35.35
C ASP A 53 22.82 27.46 35.19
N THR A 54 22.27 27.90 36.33
CA THR A 54 21.34 29.01 36.63
C THR A 54 20.42 29.61 35.56
N SER A 55 19.12 29.44 35.87
CA SER A 55 17.96 30.32 35.67
C SER A 55 18.16 31.65 34.92
N ASN A 56 17.57 31.75 33.73
CA ASN A 56 17.09 33.02 33.17
C ASN A 56 15.62 32.89 32.78
N ALA A 57 14.79 33.80 33.28
CA ALA A 57 13.39 33.92 32.89
C ALA A 57 13.32 34.47 31.46
N GLN A 58 12.76 33.69 30.53
CA GLN A 58 12.62 34.08 29.12
C GLN A 58 11.33 34.88 28.90
N THR A 59 11.48 36.02 28.23
CA THR A 59 10.42 36.91 27.76
C THR A 59 9.62 36.27 26.61
N PRO A 60 8.29 36.45 26.51
CA PRO A 60 7.48 35.91 25.43
C PRO A 60 7.92 36.41 24.05
N LEU A 61 7.77 35.57 23.01
CA LEU A 61 8.13 35.91 21.63
C LEU A 61 7.07 36.86 21.02
N VAL A 62 7.54 37.89 20.32
CA VAL A 62 6.69 38.93 19.71
C VAL A 62 6.26 38.49 18.29
N VAL A 63 5.10 39.00 17.84
CA VAL A 63 4.36 38.71 16.59
C VAL A 63 5.18 38.80 15.29
N GLY A 64 6.41 39.31 15.33
CA GLY A 64 7.34 39.28 14.19
C GLY A 64 8.01 37.93 13.94
N ASN A 65 7.89 36.97 14.85
CA ASN A 65 8.44 35.63 14.65
C ASN A 65 7.59 34.84 13.62
N PRO A 66 8.18 34.31 12.53
CA PRO A 66 7.44 33.59 11.48
C PRO A 66 6.65 32.39 12.01
N TYR A 67 7.08 31.78 13.12
CA TYR A 67 6.36 30.69 13.78
C TYR A 67 5.08 31.19 14.48
N CYS A 68 5.13 32.36 15.14
CA CYS A 68 3.94 32.96 15.75
C CYS A 68 2.96 33.46 14.68
N SER A 69 3.44 34.05 13.58
CA SER A 69 2.56 34.48 12.49
C SER A 69 1.81 33.30 11.84
N LEU A 70 2.47 32.15 11.70
CA LEU A 70 1.84 30.95 11.16
C LEU A 70 0.83 30.35 12.16
N ALA A 71 1.18 30.25 13.44
CA ALA A 71 0.29 29.76 14.48
C ALA A 71 -0.98 30.63 14.63
N CYS A 72 -0.84 31.96 14.60
CA CYS A 72 -1.98 32.88 14.71
C CYS A 72 -2.92 32.82 13.49
N SER A 73 -2.40 32.57 12.29
CA SER A 73 -3.21 32.51 11.06
C SER A 73 -4.00 31.19 10.89
N GLN A 74 -3.59 30.12 11.58
CA GLN A 74 -4.22 28.80 11.48
C GLN A 74 -5.34 28.56 12.51
N GLY A 75 -5.62 29.53 13.39
CA GLY A 75 -6.72 29.44 14.38
C GLY A 75 -6.41 28.58 15.60
N ASP A 76 -5.17 28.10 15.77
CA ASP A 76 -4.72 27.32 16.94
C ASP A 76 -4.23 28.23 18.10
N ALA A 77 -4.83 29.41 18.25
CA ALA A 77 -4.39 30.45 19.19
C ALA A 77 -4.41 30.00 20.66
N GLU A 78 -5.26 29.04 21.04
CA GLU A 78 -5.34 28.52 22.42
C GLU A 78 -4.16 27.62 22.81
N LEU A 79 -3.52 26.94 21.86
CA LEU A 79 -2.37 26.07 22.17
C LEU A 79 -1.05 26.85 22.28
N PHE A 80 -1.02 28.04 21.67
CA PHE A 80 0.18 28.88 21.57
C PHE A 80 0.02 30.25 22.26
N SER A 81 -1.10 30.49 22.97
CA SER A 81 -1.37 31.76 23.68
C SER A 81 -0.28 32.12 24.67
N ASP A 82 0.34 31.11 25.28
CA ASP A 82 1.37 31.28 26.30
C ASP A 82 2.74 31.61 25.69
N LEU A 83 2.91 31.42 24.38
CA LEU A 83 4.16 31.60 23.63
C LEU A 83 4.10 32.76 22.62
N CYS A 84 2.92 33.06 22.08
CA CYS A 84 2.69 34.03 21.00
C CYS A 84 1.47 34.90 21.31
N HIS A 85 1.62 36.23 21.30
CA HIS A 85 0.50 37.17 21.45
C HIS A 85 -0.27 37.36 20.13
N CYS A 86 -1.24 36.50 19.83
CA CYS A 86 -2.09 36.68 18.65
C CYS A 86 -3.12 37.80 18.87
N PRO A 87 -3.30 38.76 17.92
CA PRO A 87 -4.36 39.76 18.03
C PRO A 87 -5.73 39.09 17.91
N SER A 88 -6.61 39.32 18.89
CA SER A 88 -7.97 38.78 18.90
C SER A 88 -8.75 39.28 17.69
N ALA A 89 -9.33 38.36 16.92
CA ALA A 89 -10.14 38.69 15.74
C ALA A 89 -11.37 39.51 16.15
N VAL A 90 -11.52 40.69 15.53
CA VAL A 90 -12.70 41.55 15.66
C VAL A 90 -13.91 40.82 15.07
N THR A 91 -14.92 40.56 15.90
CA THR A 91 -16.17 39.93 15.48
C THR A 91 -17.03 40.94 14.72
N GLU A 92 -17.13 40.81 13.40
CA GLU A 92 -18.09 41.57 12.58
C GLU A 92 -19.52 41.04 12.81
N SER A 93 -20.38 41.91 13.31
CA SER A 93 -21.77 41.61 13.65
C SER A 93 -22.63 41.59 12.38
N ALA A 94 -23.05 40.40 11.92
CA ALA A 94 -24.01 40.27 10.83
C ALA A 94 -25.42 40.67 11.29
N THR A 95 -25.99 41.68 10.63
CA THR A 95 -27.35 42.17 10.88
C THR A 95 -28.37 41.30 10.14
N THR A 96 -29.18 40.54 10.88
CA THR A 96 -30.30 39.75 10.33
C THR A 96 -31.52 40.65 10.12
N LYS A 97 -31.93 40.89 8.87
CA LYS A 97 -33.26 41.41 8.54
C LYS A 97 -34.20 40.22 8.30
N THR A 98 -35.18 40.08 9.19
CA THR A 98 -36.29 39.14 9.08
C THR A 98 -37.26 39.62 7.99
N LEU A 99 -37.42 38.84 6.92
CA LEU A 99 -38.56 38.96 6.01
C LEU A 99 -39.33 37.63 6.02
N THR A 100 -40.52 37.65 6.61
CA THR A 100 -41.43 36.51 6.64
C THR A 100 -42.11 36.40 5.26
N SER A 101 -41.74 35.38 4.49
CA SER A 101 -42.48 34.96 3.29
C SER A 101 -42.81 33.48 3.42
N THR A 102 -44.09 33.20 3.61
CA THR A 102 -44.63 31.85 3.74
C THR A 102 -44.85 31.26 2.35
N THR A 103 -43.82 30.63 1.79
CA THR A 103 -43.98 29.81 0.58
C THR A 103 -44.06 28.35 0.98
N GLN A 104 -45.23 27.77 0.80
CA GLN A 104 -45.52 26.36 1.06
C GLN A 104 -44.79 25.51 0.00
N VAL A 105 -43.58 25.04 0.32
CA VAL A 105 -42.81 24.12 -0.52
C VAL A 105 -43.33 22.71 -0.30
N SER A 106 -43.97 22.15 -1.32
CA SER A 106 -44.34 20.75 -1.36
C SER A 106 -43.06 19.90 -1.43
N SER A 107 -42.70 19.28 -0.32
CA SER A 107 -41.51 18.41 -0.22
C SER A 107 -41.79 17.09 -0.92
N THR A 108 -41.39 16.96 -2.18
CA THR A 108 -41.33 15.67 -2.87
C THR A 108 -40.18 14.86 -2.28
N THR A 109 -40.47 13.89 -1.42
CA THR A 109 -39.49 12.93 -0.90
C THR A 109 -39.05 12.01 -2.02
N THR A 110 -37.98 12.37 -2.72
CA THR A 110 -37.32 11.47 -3.68
C THR A 110 -36.64 10.35 -2.88
N ILE A 111 -37.30 9.19 -2.80
CA ILE A 111 -36.67 7.96 -2.29
C ILE A 111 -35.62 7.56 -3.34
N SER A 112 -34.37 7.98 -3.15
CA SER A 112 -33.24 7.44 -3.90
C SER A 112 -33.06 6.00 -3.47
N THR A 113 -33.66 5.08 -4.22
CA THR A 113 -33.29 3.67 -4.20
C THR A 113 -31.86 3.56 -4.70
N THR A 114 -30.90 3.59 -3.79
CA THR A 114 -29.50 3.25 -4.09
C THR A 114 -29.45 1.77 -4.42
N THR A 115 -29.62 1.44 -5.69
CA THR A 115 -29.40 0.09 -6.20
C THR A 115 -27.96 -0.30 -5.86
N ARG A 116 -27.80 -1.25 -4.94
CA ARG A 116 -26.51 -1.70 -4.45
C ARG A 116 -25.71 -2.22 -5.64
N ARG A 117 -24.58 -1.57 -5.98
CA ARG A 117 -23.71 -2.06 -7.05
C ARG A 117 -23.23 -3.47 -6.68
N PRO A 118 -23.22 -4.42 -7.64
CA PRO A 118 -22.69 -5.75 -7.41
C PRO A 118 -21.22 -5.66 -7.00
N VAL A 119 -20.79 -6.59 -6.16
CA VAL A 119 -19.41 -6.72 -5.70
C VAL A 119 -18.49 -6.97 -6.90
N THR A 120 -17.48 -6.12 -7.08
CA THR A 120 -16.55 -6.15 -8.24
C THR A 120 -15.23 -6.88 -7.96
N CYS A 121 -14.92 -7.17 -6.70
CA CYS A 121 -13.63 -7.74 -6.29
C CYS A 121 -13.83 -8.93 -5.35
N TYR A 122 -12.96 -9.94 -5.42
CA TYR A 122 -12.82 -10.93 -4.36
C TYR A 122 -11.88 -10.40 -3.27
N TYR A 123 -12.37 -10.37 -2.03
CA TYR A 123 -11.62 -10.06 -0.81
C TYR A 123 -11.90 -11.15 0.22
N SER A 124 -10.93 -11.43 1.11
CA SER A 124 -11.22 -12.22 2.31
C SER A 124 -12.20 -11.51 3.24
N THR A 125 -13.10 -12.28 3.84
CA THR A 125 -13.95 -11.84 4.97
C THR A 125 -13.19 -11.26 6.16
N GLN A 126 -11.91 -11.58 6.33
CA GLN A 126 -11.13 -11.24 7.53
C GLN A 126 -10.29 -9.97 7.38
N ARG A 127 -10.45 -9.22 6.29
CA ARG A 127 -9.63 -8.03 6.01
C ARG A 127 -9.88 -6.92 7.06
N PRO A 128 -8.85 -6.37 7.72
CA PRO A 128 -9.04 -5.45 8.85
C PRO A 128 -9.35 -3.99 8.48
N ALA A 129 -9.06 -3.52 7.26
CA ALA A 129 -9.33 -2.13 6.84
C ALA A 129 -9.28 -1.94 5.31
N ARG A 130 -9.83 -0.82 4.82
CA ARG A 130 -9.65 -0.33 3.44
C ARG A 130 -8.27 0.30 3.29
N LEU A 131 -7.56 -0.04 2.21
CA LEU A 131 -6.30 0.59 1.83
C LEU A 131 -6.62 1.93 1.18
N SER A 132 -6.81 2.95 2.01
CA SER A 132 -6.91 4.31 1.52
C SER A 132 -5.50 4.93 1.52
N ASN A 133 -5.10 5.40 0.33
CA ASN A 133 -3.91 6.22 0.05
C ASN A 133 -2.56 5.48 0.01
N VAL A 134 -2.34 4.73 -1.07
CA VAL A 134 -0.98 4.44 -1.55
C VAL A 134 -0.53 5.61 -2.42
N ALA A 135 0.56 6.27 -2.03
CA ALA A 135 1.05 7.45 -2.74
C ALA A 135 1.53 7.09 -4.16
N ARG A 136 0.93 7.71 -5.19
CA ARG A 136 1.33 7.54 -6.60
C ARG A 136 2.72 8.13 -6.83
N ARG A 137 3.75 7.32 -7.10
CA ARG A 137 5.13 7.81 -7.37
C ARG A 137 5.74 7.16 -8.61
N MET A 138 6.69 7.83 -9.28
CA MET A 138 7.31 7.47 -10.58
C MET A 138 8.76 6.99 -10.45
N TYR A 139 9.15 5.99 -11.27
CA TYR A 139 10.34 5.86 -12.15
C TYR A 139 10.83 4.38 -12.26
N SER A 140 11.72 4.11 -13.22
CA SER A 140 12.24 2.79 -13.63
C SER A 140 12.73 1.93 -12.47
N SER A 141 12.17 0.72 -12.30
CA SER A 141 12.48 -0.25 -11.22
C SER A 141 12.88 0.42 -9.91
N THR A 142 11.92 1.11 -9.29
CA THR A 142 12.16 1.87 -8.07
C THR A 142 11.89 0.98 -6.86
N PRO A 143 12.76 1.02 -5.83
CA PRO A 143 12.44 0.38 -4.57
C PRO A 143 11.13 0.93 -4.00
N VAL A 144 10.26 0.05 -3.52
CA VAL A 144 8.99 0.39 -2.88
C VAL A 144 9.29 1.12 -1.57
N LEU A 145 9.23 2.44 -1.59
CA LEU A 145 9.76 3.31 -0.53
C LEU A 145 9.04 3.14 0.80
N THR A 146 7.72 2.93 0.76
CA THR A 146 6.92 2.68 1.96
C THR A 146 6.77 1.18 2.12
N GLU A 147 7.24 0.65 3.25
CA GLU A 147 6.85 -0.71 3.61
C GLU A 147 5.32 -0.78 3.62
N CYS A 148 4.80 -1.82 2.96
CA CYS A 148 3.40 -2.23 3.05
C CYS A 148 2.39 -1.47 2.16
N ASP A 149 2.87 -0.73 1.16
CA ASP A 149 2.05 -0.08 0.11
C ASP A 149 1.27 -1.05 -0.80
N TYR A 150 1.69 -2.30 -0.91
CA TYR A 150 1.12 -3.33 -1.79
C TYR A 150 0.77 -4.61 -1.03
N PRO A 151 -0.08 -4.53 0.00
CA PRO A 151 -0.29 -5.67 0.87
C PRO A 151 -0.95 -6.80 0.07
N GLY A 152 -0.53 -8.02 0.40
CA GLY A 152 -0.94 -9.22 -0.30
C GLY A 152 -0.12 -9.56 -1.54
N VAL A 153 0.84 -8.72 -1.93
CA VAL A 153 2.02 -9.18 -2.66
C VAL A 153 2.93 -9.88 -1.67
N VAL A 154 3.20 -11.17 -1.88
CA VAL A 154 4.05 -11.96 -0.99
C VAL A 154 5.18 -12.62 -1.76
N THR A 155 6.28 -12.89 -1.07
CA THR A 155 7.41 -13.63 -1.62
C THR A 155 7.46 -15.01 -0.98
N LEU A 156 7.68 -16.03 -1.82
CA LEU A 156 7.99 -17.39 -1.38
C LEU A 156 9.50 -17.57 -1.30
N PHE A 157 9.98 -18.02 -0.15
CA PHE A 157 11.39 -18.30 0.09
C PHE A 157 11.63 -19.79 0.23
N ARG A 158 12.71 -20.27 -0.37
CA ARG A 158 13.28 -21.58 -0.05
C ARG A 158 14.27 -21.45 1.10
N ASP A 159 14.27 -22.44 1.98
CA ASP A 159 15.26 -22.55 3.04
C ASP A 159 16.43 -23.41 2.61
N ASN A 160 17.60 -22.79 2.43
CA ASN A 160 18.84 -23.47 2.11
C ASN A 160 19.74 -23.46 3.36
N LYS A 161 19.59 -24.47 4.23
CA LYS A 161 20.40 -24.64 5.45
C LYS A 161 20.36 -23.42 6.38
N GLY A 162 19.19 -22.83 6.57
CA GLY A 162 18.97 -21.64 7.40
C GLY A 162 19.05 -20.33 6.63
N GLN A 163 19.53 -20.33 5.38
CA GLN A 163 19.52 -19.16 4.53
C GLN A 163 18.25 -19.13 3.67
N LEU A 164 17.37 -18.15 3.93
CA LEU A 164 16.20 -17.91 3.11
C LEU A 164 16.62 -17.23 1.81
N THR A 165 16.23 -17.83 0.68
CA THR A 165 16.45 -17.24 -0.65
C THR A 165 15.11 -17.14 -1.39
N PRO A 166 14.81 -16.01 -2.06
CA PRO A 166 13.59 -15.89 -2.84
C PRO A 166 13.51 -16.98 -3.91
N ALA A 167 12.34 -17.60 -4.04
CA ALA A 167 12.04 -18.57 -5.08
C ALA A 167 11.14 -17.93 -6.14
N CYS A 168 9.93 -17.53 -5.77
CA CYS A 168 8.98 -16.83 -6.63
C CYS A 168 8.10 -15.88 -5.83
N MET A 169 7.33 -15.05 -6.53
CA MET A 169 6.29 -14.23 -5.94
C MET A 169 4.96 -14.99 -5.88
N ALA A 170 4.02 -14.50 -5.07
CA ALA A 170 2.66 -15.00 -5.05
C ALA A 170 1.69 -13.89 -4.67
N VAL A 171 0.41 -14.17 -4.88
CA VAL A 171 -0.69 -13.25 -4.59
C VAL A 171 -1.54 -13.82 -3.47
N LEU A 172 -1.59 -13.13 -2.34
CA LEU A 172 -2.35 -13.51 -1.16
C LEU A 172 -3.83 -13.15 -1.34
N MET A 173 -4.68 -14.18 -1.45
CA MET A 173 -6.13 -14.01 -1.62
C MET A 173 -6.89 -14.07 -0.30
N ASP A 174 -6.41 -14.91 0.63
CA ASP A 174 -7.02 -15.14 1.93
C ASP A 174 -5.94 -15.50 2.96
N VAL A 175 -6.32 -15.66 4.22
CA VAL A 175 -5.40 -15.91 5.34
C VAL A 175 -4.50 -17.13 5.13
N ASP A 176 -4.90 -18.08 4.29
CA ASP A 176 -4.14 -19.29 4.01
C ASP A 176 -4.09 -19.64 2.53
N ALA A 177 -4.39 -18.72 1.61
CA ALA A 177 -4.57 -19.03 0.20
C ALA A 177 -3.81 -18.08 -0.73
N LEU A 178 -3.05 -18.66 -1.65
CA LEU A 178 -2.21 -17.97 -2.61
C LEU A 178 -2.58 -18.32 -4.06
N ILE A 179 -2.37 -17.38 -4.97
CA ILE A 179 -2.22 -17.64 -6.41
C ILE A 179 -0.74 -17.58 -6.78
N ILE A 180 -0.31 -18.54 -7.58
CA ILE A 180 0.98 -18.52 -8.27
C ILE A 180 0.74 -18.78 -9.76
N ASN A 181 1.63 -18.28 -10.60
CA ASN A 181 1.53 -18.43 -12.05
C ASN A 181 2.91 -18.61 -12.65
N SER A 182 3.38 -19.84 -12.84
CA SER A 182 4.65 -20.16 -13.52
C SER A 182 4.95 -21.64 -13.32
N LYS A 183 5.44 -22.29 -14.38
CA LYS A 183 5.92 -23.68 -14.32
C LYS A 183 7.06 -23.85 -13.30
N ASN A 184 7.95 -22.86 -13.16
CA ASN A 184 9.06 -22.91 -12.22
C ASN A 184 8.57 -22.76 -10.78
N CYS A 185 7.70 -21.78 -10.53
CA CYS A 185 7.12 -21.57 -9.20
C CYS A 185 6.33 -22.80 -8.73
N LYS A 186 5.54 -23.40 -9.63
CA LYS A 186 4.89 -24.70 -9.39
C LYS A 186 5.91 -25.78 -9.02
N ALA A 187 6.98 -25.93 -9.81
CA ALA A 187 8.00 -26.93 -9.54
C ALA A 187 8.68 -26.72 -8.17
N TRP A 188 8.94 -25.48 -7.76
CA TRP A 188 9.47 -25.18 -6.43
C TRP A 188 8.49 -25.55 -5.33
N VAL A 189 7.21 -25.20 -5.46
CA VAL A 189 6.17 -25.58 -4.48
C VAL A 189 6.06 -27.10 -4.34
N GLN A 190 6.22 -27.86 -5.42
CA GLN A 190 6.12 -29.32 -5.39
C GLN A 190 7.34 -29.99 -4.76
N ASN A 191 8.53 -29.43 -4.97
CA ASN A 191 9.80 -30.11 -4.71
C ASN A 191 10.60 -29.50 -3.56
N THR A 192 10.15 -28.39 -2.97
CA THR A 192 10.90 -27.66 -1.94
C THR A 192 9.97 -27.12 -0.86
N ASP A 193 10.44 -27.14 0.38
CA ASP A 193 9.73 -26.47 1.48
C ASP A 193 9.85 -24.96 1.31
N LEU A 194 8.74 -24.34 0.93
CA LEU A 194 8.65 -22.89 0.76
C LEU A 194 7.97 -22.24 1.96
N TYR A 195 8.42 -21.03 2.28
CA TYR A 195 7.90 -20.19 3.35
C TYR A 195 7.41 -18.86 2.79
N VAL A 196 6.28 -18.39 3.31
CA VAL A 196 5.71 -17.09 2.94
C VAL A 196 6.33 -15.98 3.79
N MET A 197 6.73 -14.90 3.14
CA MET A 197 6.96 -13.58 3.76
C MET A 197 5.83 -12.64 3.34
N ALA A 198 5.04 -12.18 4.30
CA ALA A 198 3.85 -11.34 4.07
C ALA A 198 3.82 -10.07 4.93
N ASP A 199 4.84 -9.85 5.75
CA ASP A 199 4.93 -8.78 6.75
C ASP A 199 6.10 -7.81 6.48
N SER A 200 6.92 -8.08 5.46
CA SER A 200 8.08 -7.27 5.10
C SER A 200 8.26 -7.24 3.59
N TYR A 201 8.68 -6.09 3.07
CA TYR A 201 9.16 -5.94 1.68
C TYR A 201 10.66 -6.07 1.56
N ARG A 202 11.33 -6.32 2.69
CA ARG A 202 12.77 -6.46 2.75
C ARG A 202 13.15 -7.93 2.86
N SER A 203 13.78 -8.46 1.82
CA SER A 203 14.19 -9.87 1.74
C SER A 203 15.24 -10.23 2.79
N ASN A 204 16.07 -9.27 3.21
CA ASN A 204 17.05 -9.45 4.29
C ASN A 204 16.43 -9.47 5.70
N ARG A 205 15.13 -9.16 5.83
CA ARG A 205 14.36 -9.30 7.07
C ARG A 205 13.42 -10.51 7.04
N ALA A 206 13.54 -11.36 6.03
CA ALA A 206 12.69 -12.53 5.89
C ALA A 206 12.80 -13.42 7.14
N THR A 207 11.67 -13.64 7.80
CA THR A 207 11.52 -14.66 8.83
C THR A 207 10.71 -15.83 8.27
N LYS A 208 10.96 -17.04 8.78
CA LYS A 208 10.09 -18.18 8.48
C LYS A 208 8.73 -17.97 9.15
N THR A 209 7.77 -17.43 8.40
CA THR A 209 6.43 -17.14 8.94
C THR A 209 5.56 -18.40 8.92
N ILE A 210 5.21 -18.87 7.72
CA ILE A 210 4.29 -19.99 7.52
C ILE A 210 4.74 -20.76 6.27
N SER A 211 4.78 -22.09 6.34
CA SER A 211 5.14 -22.93 5.20
C SER A 211 3.97 -23.16 4.25
N VAL A 212 4.29 -23.37 2.97
CA VAL A 212 3.33 -23.68 1.91
C VAL A 212 2.92 -25.15 1.99
N ASN A 213 1.62 -25.43 1.88
CA ASN A 213 1.08 -26.78 1.83
C ASN A 213 1.15 -27.33 0.40
N ARG A 214 2.23 -28.06 0.08
CA ARG A 214 2.45 -28.63 -1.26
C ARG A 214 1.32 -29.53 -1.78
N SER A 215 0.60 -30.25 -0.90
CA SER A 215 -0.48 -31.16 -1.34
C SER A 215 -1.76 -30.44 -1.71
N SER A 216 -1.87 -29.16 -1.33
CA SER A 216 -3.00 -28.30 -1.68
C SER A 216 -2.86 -27.60 -3.03
N LEU A 217 -1.72 -27.76 -3.70
CA LEU A 217 -1.46 -27.16 -5.01
C LEU A 217 -2.46 -27.71 -6.04
N LYS A 218 -3.24 -26.82 -6.63
CA LYS A 218 -4.27 -27.16 -7.62
C LYS A 218 -4.19 -26.22 -8.82
N LEU A 219 -4.38 -26.78 -10.01
CA LEU A 219 -4.51 -25.97 -11.23
C LEU A 219 -5.84 -25.21 -11.14
N LEU A 220 -5.80 -23.90 -11.35
CA LEU A 220 -6.98 -23.07 -11.21
C LEU A 220 -7.93 -23.17 -12.41
N ASP A 221 -7.44 -23.60 -13.58
CA ASP A 221 -8.26 -23.90 -14.76
C ASP A 221 -7.95 -25.32 -15.27
N GLU A 222 -8.64 -26.32 -14.70
CA GLU A 222 -8.52 -27.71 -15.17
C GLU A 222 -9.10 -27.89 -16.59
N SER A 223 -9.87 -26.93 -17.11
CA SER A 223 -10.51 -27.00 -18.44
C SER A 223 -9.55 -26.72 -19.61
N GLY A 224 -8.29 -26.33 -19.34
CA GLY A 224 -7.18 -26.54 -20.27
C GLY A 224 -6.75 -25.37 -21.14
N THR A 225 -7.26 -24.15 -20.94
CA THR A 225 -6.77 -22.95 -21.64
C THR A 225 -5.60 -22.30 -20.91
N LEU A 226 -5.61 -22.32 -19.59
CA LEU A 226 -4.46 -21.92 -18.77
C LEU A 226 -3.80 -23.14 -18.15
N LYS A 227 -2.52 -23.35 -18.49
CA LYS A 227 -1.74 -24.46 -17.96
C LYS A 227 -0.89 -24.10 -16.74
N ASP A 228 -0.80 -22.81 -16.43
CA ASP A 228 0.24 -22.30 -15.53
C ASP A 228 -0.25 -21.51 -14.32
N LEU A 229 -1.57 -21.33 -14.16
CA LEU A 229 -2.17 -20.61 -13.02
C LEU A 229 -2.64 -21.60 -11.95
N TYR A 230 -2.08 -21.50 -10.74
CA TYR A 230 -2.34 -22.44 -9.65
C TYR A 230 -2.79 -21.72 -8.38
N THR A 231 -3.58 -22.40 -7.58
CA THR A 231 -3.83 -22.03 -6.18
C THR A 231 -3.06 -22.96 -5.26
N VAL A 232 -2.56 -22.43 -4.15
CA VAL A 232 -1.94 -23.23 -3.09
C VAL A 232 -2.32 -22.66 -1.73
N LYS A 233 -2.47 -23.54 -0.75
CA LYS A 233 -2.74 -23.17 0.64
C LYS A 233 -1.48 -23.13 1.49
N LEU A 234 -1.57 -22.46 2.63
CA LEU A 234 -0.57 -22.46 3.68
C LEU A 234 -0.85 -23.56 4.72
N ASN A 235 0.19 -24.04 5.40
CA ASN A 235 0.04 -25.00 6.52
C ASN A 235 -0.51 -24.35 7.80
N GLY A 236 -0.73 -23.03 7.80
CA GLY A 236 -1.31 -22.25 8.88
C GLY A 236 -1.95 -20.97 8.34
N LYS A 237 -2.69 -20.26 9.21
CA LYS A 237 -3.35 -19.01 8.84
C LYS A 237 -2.49 -17.81 9.18
N LEU A 238 -2.29 -16.91 8.23
CA LEU A 238 -1.77 -15.57 8.46
C LEU A 238 -2.77 -14.76 9.29
N ARG A 239 -2.24 -13.84 10.09
CA ARG A 239 -3.04 -12.84 10.79
C ARG A 239 -3.02 -11.56 9.99
N PHE A 240 -4.16 -11.19 9.42
CA PHE A 240 -4.24 -9.91 8.75
C PHE A 240 -4.11 -8.75 9.73
N ASN A 241 -3.46 -7.68 9.29
CA ASN A 241 -3.24 -6.48 10.09
C ASN A 241 -3.31 -5.22 9.21
N ALA A 242 -3.43 -4.06 9.86
CA ALA A 242 -3.49 -2.77 9.18
C ALA A 242 -2.15 -2.35 8.55
N GLY A 243 -1.06 -3.07 8.82
CA GLY A 243 0.26 -2.82 8.24
C GLY A 243 0.38 -3.45 6.85
N CYS A 244 0.72 -4.73 6.79
CA CYS A 244 1.37 -5.35 5.63
C CYS A 244 0.68 -6.61 5.12
N THR A 245 0.10 -7.35 6.05
CA THR A 245 -0.49 -8.64 5.77
C THR A 245 -1.98 -8.42 5.54
N GLN A 246 -2.36 -8.19 4.29
CA GLN A 246 -3.77 -8.11 3.87
C GLN A 246 -3.92 -8.86 2.54
N PRO A 247 -5.13 -9.33 2.20
CA PRO A 247 -5.36 -9.91 0.89
C PRO A 247 -5.44 -8.81 -0.17
N VAL A 248 -5.07 -9.13 -1.42
CA VAL A 248 -5.33 -8.24 -2.56
C VAL A 248 -6.78 -8.32 -3.04
N CYS A 249 -7.24 -7.35 -3.83
CA CYS A 249 -8.38 -7.61 -4.72
C CYS A 249 -7.93 -8.47 -5.90
N VAL A 250 -8.63 -9.59 -6.09
CA VAL A 250 -8.61 -10.34 -7.35
C VAL A 250 -9.92 -10.03 -8.11
N PRO A 251 -9.87 -9.65 -9.40
CA PRO A 251 -11.05 -9.26 -10.16
C PRO A 251 -12.01 -10.43 -10.36
N ASN A 252 -13.31 -10.13 -10.37
CA ASN A 252 -14.36 -11.09 -10.71
C ASN A 252 -15.03 -10.75 -12.05
N ILE A 253 -15.96 -11.58 -12.51
CA ILE A 253 -16.67 -11.34 -13.79
C ILE A 253 -17.46 -10.02 -13.82
N ASN A 254 -17.83 -9.48 -12.65
CA ASN A 254 -18.68 -8.30 -12.52
C ASN A 254 -17.90 -6.98 -12.56
N ILE A 255 -16.57 -6.99 -12.51
CA ILE A 255 -15.80 -5.74 -12.60
C ILE A 255 -15.75 -5.24 -14.05
N PRO A 256 -16.28 -4.03 -14.32
CA PRO A 256 -16.10 -3.41 -15.61
C PRO A 256 -14.61 -3.08 -15.79
N ALA A 257 -14.07 -3.37 -16.96
CA ALA A 257 -12.69 -2.97 -17.27
C ALA A 257 -12.50 -1.44 -17.24
N THR A 258 -13.60 -0.69 -17.43
CA THR A 258 -13.65 0.78 -17.31
C THR A 258 -13.48 1.28 -15.88
N ASP A 259 -13.67 0.43 -14.87
CA ASP A 259 -13.50 0.79 -13.46
C ASP A 259 -12.04 0.59 -13.00
N ILE A 260 -11.14 0.16 -13.90
CA ILE A 260 -9.73 -0.09 -13.63
C ILE A 260 -8.90 0.91 -14.44
N ASP A 261 -7.99 1.63 -13.78
CA ASP A 261 -7.04 2.50 -14.46
C ASP A 261 -5.88 1.70 -15.06
N LEU A 262 -6.08 1.28 -16.30
CA LEU A 262 -5.11 0.50 -17.07
C LEU A 262 -3.89 1.31 -17.51
N ASN A 263 -3.91 2.63 -17.34
CA ASN A 263 -2.77 3.49 -17.66
C ASN A 263 -1.81 3.64 -16.47
N ASP A 264 -2.22 3.22 -15.27
CA ASP A 264 -1.45 3.38 -14.04
C ASP A 264 -1.16 2.06 -13.31
N CYS A 265 -0.76 1.02 -14.04
CA CYS A 265 -0.46 -0.28 -13.46
C CYS A 265 0.99 -0.42 -12.97
N ARG A 266 1.23 -1.39 -12.10
CA ARG A 266 2.55 -1.74 -11.55
C ARG A 266 2.77 -3.24 -11.60
N ILE A 267 3.98 -3.66 -11.95
CA ILE A 267 4.46 -5.00 -11.62
C ILE A 267 5.35 -4.87 -10.39
N ILE A 268 5.11 -5.71 -9.37
CA ILE A 268 5.80 -5.67 -8.09
C ILE A 268 6.60 -6.96 -7.90
N GLY A 269 7.88 -6.85 -7.51
CA GLY A 269 8.76 -8.01 -7.34
C GLY A 269 10.10 -7.69 -6.67
N LEU A 270 10.82 -8.70 -6.22
CA LEU A 270 12.22 -8.66 -5.80
C LEU A 270 13.22 -8.86 -6.96
N GLY A 271 12.75 -8.94 -8.20
CA GLY A 271 13.58 -9.34 -9.34
C GLY A 271 14.90 -8.58 -9.50
N TYR A 272 15.86 -9.25 -10.13
CA TYR A 272 17.18 -8.69 -10.42
C TYR A 272 17.06 -7.38 -11.21
N THR A 273 17.62 -6.31 -10.63
CA THR A 273 17.69 -4.98 -11.23
C THR A 273 18.92 -4.78 -12.11
N THR A 274 19.75 -5.82 -12.26
CA THR A 274 21.02 -5.77 -12.96
C THR A 274 21.04 -6.74 -14.14
N ASN A 275 22.14 -6.70 -14.90
CA ASN A 275 22.30 -7.56 -16.07
C ASN A 275 22.76 -8.99 -15.76
N LYS A 276 22.91 -9.35 -14.49
CA LYS A 276 23.49 -10.63 -14.08
C LYS A 276 22.60 -11.31 -13.04
N LEU A 277 22.23 -12.56 -13.32
CA LEU A 277 21.55 -13.43 -12.35
C LEU A 277 22.44 -13.80 -11.15
N SER A 278 23.74 -13.53 -11.24
CA SER A 278 24.70 -13.73 -10.14
C SER A 278 24.72 -12.58 -9.14
N ASP A 279 24.18 -11.42 -9.51
CA ASP A 279 24.17 -10.27 -8.60
C ASP A 279 23.21 -10.54 -7.45
N PRO A 280 23.43 -9.96 -6.27
CA PRO A 280 22.52 -10.17 -5.14
C PRO A 280 21.11 -9.69 -5.51
N VAL A 281 20.11 -10.49 -5.14
CA VAL A 281 18.71 -10.05 -5.21
C VAL A 281 18.57 -8.75 -4.41
N PRO A 282 17.90 -7.73 -4.96
CA PRO A 282 17.58 -6.52 -4.23
C PRO A 282 17.04 -6.82 -2.82
N PRO A 283 17.53 -6.11 -1.79
CA PRO A 283 17.08 -6.33 -0.44
C PRO A 283 15.64 -5.85 -0.21
N GLN A 284 15.01 -5.22 -1.20
CA GLN A 284 13.71 -4.54 -1.12
C GLN A 284 12.89 -4.82 -2.38
N LEU A 285 11.56 -4.91 -2.25
CA LEU A 285 10.65 -4.95 -3.40
C LEU A 285 10.87 -3.74 -4.29
N ASN A 286 10.78 -3.97 -5.59
CA ASN A 286 10.79 -2.97 -6.63
C ASN A 286 9.43 -2.93 -7.33
N GLU A 287 9.12 -1.75 -7.88
CA GLU A 287 7.96 -1.55 -8.73
C GLU A 287 8.35 -1.10 -10.14
N ILE A 288 7.60 -1.58 -11.13
CA ILE A 288 7.72 -1.11 -12.52
C ILE A 288 6.38 -0.63 -13.03
N LYS A 289 6.34 0.64 -13.45
CA LYS A 289 5.19 1.24 -14.10
C LYS A 289 4.94 0.70 -15.49
N VAL A 290 3.71 0.24 -15.71
CA VAL A 290 3.26 -0.23 -17.01
C VAL A 290 1.86 0.27 -17.34
N LYS A 291 1.56 0.30 -18.63
CA LYS A 291 0.23 0.44 -19.18
C LYS A 291 -0.24 -0.92 -19.69
N VAL A 292 -1.50 -1.23 -19.49
CA VAL A 292 -2.15 -2.43 -20.01
C VAL A 292 -3.03 -2.03 -21.18
N SER A 293 -2.90 -2.73 -22.30
CA SER A 293 -3.80 -2.52 -23.44
C SER A 293 -5.21 -2.99 -23.08
N SER A 294 -6.19 -2.10 -23.16
CA SER A 294 -7.60 -2.42 -22.89
C SER A 294 -8.13 -3.56 -23.77
N SER A 295 -7.66 -3.68 -25.01
CA SER A 295 -8.05 -4.76 -25.93
C SER A 295 -7.46 -6.13 -25.58
N SER A 296 -6.50 -6.18 -24.66
CA SER A 296 -5.88 -7.43 -24.21
C SER A 296 -6.52 -8.01 -22.95
N ILE A 297 -7.37 -7.26 -22.25
CA ILE A 297 -7.94 -7.67 -20.97
C ILE A 297 -8.78 -8.94 -21.06
N SER A 298 -9.58 -9.08 -22.11
CA SER A 298 -10.41 -10.26 -22.33
C SER A 298 -9.64 -11.46 -22.88
N LYS A 299 -8.34 -11.28 -23.20
CA LYS A 299 -7.46 -12.34 -23.69
C LYS A 299 -6.79 -13.04 -22.52
N THR A 300 -6.30 -14.24 -22.76
CA THR A 300 -5.50 -15.02 -21.80
C THR A 300 -4.24 -14.27 -21.36
N ASN A 301 -3.60 -13.55 -22.29
CA ASN A 301 -2.35 -12.83 -22.05
C ASN A 301 -2.54 -11.33 -22.27
N LEU A 302 -2.06 -10.54 -21.31
CA LEU A 302 -2.07 -9.09 -21.36
C LEU A 302 -0.95 -8.57 -22.26
N THR A 303 -1.27 -7.53 -23.02
CA THR A 303 -0.29 -6.72 -23.73
C THR A 303 0.04 -5.53 -22.86
N ILE A 304 1.29 -5.41 -22.45
CA ILE A 304 1.75 -4.35 -21.56
C ILE A 304 2.88 -3.53 -22.17
N THR A 305 2.95 -2.26 -21.80
CA THR A 305 3.98 -1.33 -22.24
C THR A 305 4.53 -0.60 -21.04
N ARG A 306 5.85 -0.59 -20.87
CA ARG A 306 6.45 0.17 -19.77
C ARG A 306 6.32 1.67 -19.99
N VAL A 307 6.07 2.41 -18.92
CA VAL A 307 5.98 3.87 -18.97
C VAL A 307 7.34 4.51 -19.28
N ASP A 308 8.44 3.87 -18.86
CA ASP A 308 9.81 4.33 -19.12
C ASP A 308 10.33 3.99 -20.52
N LYS A 309 9.47 3.49 -21.42
CA LYS A 309 9.78 3.15 -22.82
C LYS A 309 10.86 2.08 -23.01
N ARG A 310 11.30 1.40 -21.96
CA ARG A 310 12.14 0.20 -22.10
C ARG A 310 11.31 -0.96 -22.68
N PRO A 311 11.94 -1.95 -23.32
CA PRO A 311 11.27 -3.19 -23.71
C PRO A 311 10.48 -3.75 -22.52
N ALA A 312 9.29 -4.26 -22.82
CA ALA A 312 8.37 -4.74 -21.79
C ALA A 312 9.10 -5.75 -20.86
N ILE A 313 9.11 -5.43 -19.56
CA ILE A 313 9.38 -6.37 -18.45
C ILE A 313 10.85 -6.80 -18.25
N ALA A 314 11.81 -6.12 -18.91
CA ALA A 314 13.21 -6.21 -18.49
C ALA A 314 13.37 -5.91 -16.97
N CYS A 315 14.29 -6.56 -16.26
CA CYS A 315 14.56 -6.28 -14.83
C CYS A 315 13.47 -6.65 -13.80
N LEU A 316 12.55 -7.57 -14.10
CA LEU A 316 11.54 -7.99 -13.11
C LEU A 316 11.77 -9.34 -12.48
N GLY A 317 12.70 -10.16 -13.02
CA GLY A 317 13.38 -11.31 -12.38
C GLY A 317 12.53 -12.40 -11.73
N ASP A 318 11.23 -12.21 -11.56
CA ASP A 318 10.40 -12.97 -10.65
C ASP A 318 9.30 -13.67 -11.43
N ASP A 319 9.29 -14.98 -11.26
CA ASP A 319 8.14 -15.80 -11.57
C ASP A 319 6.97 -15.41 -10.66
N SER A 320 5.76 -15.39 -11.24
CA SER A 320 4.52 -15.17 -10.51
C SER A 320 4.38 -13.78 -9.86
N ALA A 321 5.10 -12.78 -10.37
CA ALA A 321 4.99 -11.40 -9.92
C ALA A 321 3.61 -10.81 -10.27
N PRO A 322 2.92 -10.16 -9.32
CA PRO A 322 1.63 -9.55 -9.59
C PRO A 322 1.75 -8.30 -10.46
N LEU A 323 0.82 -8.17 -11.39
CA LEU A 323 0.48 -6.94 -12.08
C LEU A 323 -0.78 -6.35 -11.43
N ILE A 324 -0.63 -5.21 -10.78
CA ILE A 324 -1.70 -4.48 -10.09
C ILE A 324 -2.07 -3.20 -10.82
N CYS A 325 -3.34 -2.82 -10.79
CA CYS A 325 -3.84 -1.55 -11.31
C CYS A 325 -4.83 -0.90 -10.32
N PRO A 326 -4.96 0.43 -10.28
CA PRO A 326 -5.92 1.10 -9.42
C PRO A 326 -7.35 0.83 -9.86
N HIS A 327 -8.23 0.59 -8.91
CA HIS A 327 -9.68 0.68 -9.08
C HIS A 327 -10.09 2.14 -8.98
N ILE A 328 -10.66 2.70 -10.04
CA ILE A 328 -10.98 4.13 -10.14
C ILE A 328 -11.96 4.55 -9.04
N THR A 329 -12.97 3.71 -8.77
CA THR A 329 -14.05 4.06 -7.86
C THR A 329 -13.67 3.89 -6.38
N SER A 330 -12.93 2.83 -6.02
CA SER A 330 -12.56 2.58 -4.61
C SER A 330 -11.18 3.12 -4.23
N GLY A 331 -10.33 3.44 -5.21
CA GLY A 331 -8.93 3.81 -4.98
C GLY A 331 -8.02 2.63 -4.58
N GLU A 332 -8.55 1.40 -4.54
CA GLU A 332 -7.79 0.21 -4.14
C GLU A 332 -6.97 -0.37 -5.29
N TRP A 333 -5.94 -1.15 -4.97
CA TRP A 333 -5.20 -1.92 -5.98
C TRP A 333 -5.89 -3.26 -6.28
N ILE A 334 -6.00 -3.57 -7.57
CA ILE A 334 -6.54 -4.82 -8.09
C ILE A 334 -5.44 -5.56 -8.82
N THR A 335 -5.23 -6.83 -8.50
CA THR A 335 -4.34 -7.71 -9.25
C THR A 335 -5.00 -8.14 -10.55
N VAL A 336 -4.69 -7.47 -11.65
CA VAL A 336 -5.28 -7.77 -12.97
C VAL A 336 -4.54 -8.87 -13.71
N GLY A 337 -3.32 -9.20 -13.30
CA GLY A 337 -2.52 -10.24 -13.94
C GLY A 337 -1.37 -10.74 -13.09
N VAL A 338 -0.72 -11.81 -13.56
CA VAL A 338 0.44 -12.42 -12.90
C VAL A 338 1.45 -12.86 -13.97
N THR A 339 2.74 -12.57 -13.80
CA THR A 339 3.80 -12.99 -14.74
C THR A 339 3.94 -14.51 -14.77
N ILE A 340 4.15 -15.12 -15.94
CA ILE A 340 4.36 -16.58 -16.08
C ILE A 340 5.84 -16.98 -16.18
N SER A 341 6.73 -16.01 -16.38
CA SER A 341 8.14 -16.25 -16.63
C SER A 341 9.02 -15.14 -16.06
N VAL A 342 10.21 -15.52 -15.60
CA VAL A 342 11.32 -14.63 -15.27
C VAL A 342 11.63 -13.68 -16.43
N GLY A 343 11.66 -12.38 -16.13
CA GLY A 343 12.28 -11.39 -17.00
C GLY A 343 13.80 -11.46 -16.83
N TYR A 344 14.50 -11.84 -17.91
CA TYR A 344 15.97 -11.88 -18.00
C TYR A 344 16.56 -10.46 -18.10
N PRO A 345 17.90 -10.29 -18.07
CA PRO A 345 18.52 -9.05 -17.59
C PRO A 345 18.18 -7.77 -18.37
N CYS A 346 18.35 -6.64 -17.68
CA CYS A 346 17.89 -5.30 -18.08
C CYS A 346 18.26 -4.81 -19.49
N GLU A 347 19.34 -5.32 -20.07
CA GLU A 347 19.94 -4.83 -21.32
C GLU A 347 19.97 -5.86 -22.45
N THR A 348 19.60 -7.13 -22.22
CA THR A 348 19.58 -8.12 -23.30
C THR A 348 18.29 -7.99 -24.11
N SER A 349 18.38 -7.26 -25.21
CA SER A 349 17.32 -7.03 -26.21
C SER A 349 16.87 -8.28 -26.99
N GLY A 350 16.94 -9.48 -26.40
CA GLY A 350 16.78 -10.74 -27.11
C GLY A 350 16.23 -11.91 -26.30
N LEU A 351 15.79 -11.70 -25.06
CA LEU A 351 15.19 -12.77 -24.26
C LEU A 351 13.69 -12.54 -24.05
N THR A 352 12.97 -13.65 -24.16
CA THR A 352 11.51 -13.86 -24.16
C THR A 352 10.69 -12.74 -23.53
N ASN A 353 9.71 -12.22 -24.27
CA ASN A 353 8.67 -11.36 -23.73
C ASN A 353 8.06 -12.04 -22.49
N THR A 354 8.24 -11.48 -21.30
CA THR A 354 7.50 -11.96 -20.13
C THR A 354 6.02 -11.85 -20.47
N VAL A 355 5.33 -12.97 -20.33
CA VAL A 355 3.90 -13.02 -20.56
C VAL A 355 3.22 -12.81 -19.22
N VAL A 356 2.23 -11.93 -19.20
CA VAL A 356 1.37 -11.71 -18.03
C VAL A 356 0.02 -12.32 -18.34
N THR A 357 -0.40 -13.31 -17.55
CA THR A 357 -1.75 -13.87 -17.66
C THR A 357 -2.77 -12.88 -17.13
N SER A 358 -3.86 -12.68 -17.86
CA SER A 358 -4.96 -11.80 -17.47
C SER A 358 -5.90 -12.49 -16.49
N LEU A 359 -5.90 -12.10 -15.21
CA LEU A 359 -6.88 -12.63 -14.25
C LEU A 359 -8.31 -12.20 -14.59
N LEU A 360 -8.48 -10.99 -15.16
CA LEU A 360 -9.80 -10.50 -15.60
C LEU A 360 -10.30 -11.22 -16.86
N GLY A 361 -9.42 -11.59 -17.77
CA GLY A 361 -9.76 -12.39 -18.95
C GLY A 361 -10.26 -13.76 -18.53
N GLU A 362 -9.59 -14.39 -17.58
CA GLU A 362 -10.02 -15.67 -17.02
C GLU A 362 -11.35 -15.57 -16.28
N ALA A 363 -11.54 -14.55 -15.45
CA ALA A 363 -12.79 -14.35 -14.73
C ALA A 363 -14.00 -14.24 -15.67
N LYS A 364 -13.84 -13.64 -16.86
CA LYS A 364 -14.91 -13.49 -17.85
C LYS A 364 -15.16 -14.74 -18.67
N ASN A 365 -14.10 -15.44 -19.04
CA ASN A 365 -14.20 -16.57 -19.96
C ASN A 365 -14.53 -17.90 -19.26
N LYS A 366 -14.40 -17.99 -17.92
CA LYS A 366 -14.44 -19.27 -17.20
C LYS A 366 -15.31 -19.23 -15.94
N ALA A 367 -16.40 -19.99 -15.96
CA ALA A 367 -17.25 -20.22 -14.80
C ALA A 367 -16.48 -20.89 -13.63
N TYR A 368 -15.49 -21.73 -13.92
CA TYR A 368 -14.73 -22.47 -12.91
C TYR A 368 -13.85 -21.56 -12.04
N TYR A 369 -13.17 -20.57 -12.64
CA TYR A 369 -12.44 -19.54 -11.91
C TYR A 369 -13.35 -18.83 -10.91
N ASN A 370 -14.54 -18.43 -11.36
CA ASN A 370 -15.54 -17.80 -10.50
C ASN A 370 -16.09 -18.76 -9.44
N ALA A 371 -16.23 -20.06 -9.71
CA ALA A 371 -16.70 -21.04 -8.74
C ALA A 371 -15.68 -21.29 -7.63
N ILE A 372 -14.39 -21.35 -7.96
CA ILE A 372 -13.32 -21.43 -6.96
C ILE A 372 -13.29 -20.14 -6.15
N LEU A 373 -13.28 -18.99 -6.82
CA LEU A 373 -13.23 -17.69 -6.15
C LEU A 373 -14.53 -17.36 -5.38
N ALA A 374 -15.67 -17.93 -5.74
CA ALA A 374 -16.91 -17.79 -4.97
C ALA A 374 -16.81 -18.40 -3.56
N ASN A 375 -15.91 -19.36 -3.35
CA ASN A 375 -15.64 -19.89 -2.01
C ASN A 375 -14.81 -18.93 -1.15
N PHE A 376 -14.18 -17.92 -1.76
CA PHE A 376 -13.57 -16.80 -1.06
C PHE A 376 -14.69 -15.84 -0.70
N LYS A 377 -15.24 -16.06 0.50
CA LYS A 377 -16.39 -15.29 0.99
C LYS A 377 -16.01 -13.83 1.17
N TYR A 378 -16.94 -12.96 0.80
CA TYR A 378 -16.81 -11.51 0.88
C TYR A 378 -17.18 -10.99 2.26
N ALA A 379 -16.44 -10.01 2.78
CA ALA A 379 -16.99 -9.06 3.74
C ALA A 379 -17.43 -7.81 2.97
N ASP A 380 -18.71 -7.47 3.07
CA ASP A 380 -19.25 -6.25 2.48
C ASP A 380 -18.45 -5.03 2.97
N PRO A 381 -17.94 -4.16 2.08
CA PRO A 381 -17.16 -2.99 2.47
C PRO A 381 -17.93 -2.06 3.43
N ASN A 382 -19.26 -2.09 3.42
CA ASN A 382 -20.08 -1.32 4.36
C ASN A 382 -20.09 -1.93 5.78
N VAL A 383 -19.67 -3.19 5.95
CA VAL A 383 -19.50 -3.82 7.27
C VAL A 383 -18.31 -3.22 8.01
N PHE A 384 -17.27 -2.76 7.30
CA PHE A 384 -16.10 -2.12 7.92
C PHE A 384 -16.37 -0.69 8.38
N ALA A 385 -17.25 0.05 7.69
CA ALA A 385 -17.65 1.38 8.11
C ALA A 385 -18.38 1.39 9.48
N ALA A 386 -19.05 0.27 9.85
CA ALA A 386 -19.69 0.12 11.16
C ALA A 386 -18.72 -0.33 12.28
N ALA A 387 -17.57 -0.91 11.92
CA ALA A 387 -16.53 -1.31 12.87
C ALA A 387 -15.64 -0.12 13.26
N GLU A 388 -15.39 0.82 12.34
CA GLU A 388 -14.62 2.05 12.60
C GLU A 388 -15.38 3.08 13.45
N SER A 389 -16.72 3.01 13.54
CA SER A 389 -17.51 3.93 14.38
C SER A 389 -17.61 3.50 15.85
N ASN A 390 -17.02 2.37 16.23
CA ASN A 390 -17.07 1.81 17.60
C ASN A 390 -15.68 1.69 18.26
N ILE A 391 -14.65 2.39 17.74
CA ILE A 391 -13.31 2.46 18.32
C ILE A 391 -13.01 3.88 18.81
#